data_AF-A0A0C3GKX5-F1
#
_entry.id   AF-A0A0C3GKX5-F1
#
_cell.length_a   1.000
_cell.length_b   1.000
_cell.length_c   1.000
_cell.angle_alpha   90.00
_cell.angle_beta   90.00
_cell.angle_gamma   90.00
#
_symmetry.space_group_name_H-M   'P 1'
#
loop_
_entity.id
_entity.type
_entity.pdbx_description
1 polymer ?
#
loop_
_entity_poly.entity_id
_entity_poly.type
_entity_poly.pdbx_seq_one_letter_code
_entity_poly.pdbx_strand_id
1 'polypeptide(L)'
;MQNPLWSSSSQHPNAHPFFGIVETTVQALRLVYAARLGVIPRIIRRLNDRERSQMIVSGAVFVFSAEESGIRRWTDGRLFLSSRIDGNFLVSERRVRRPGVRRGTLIPASQPSGVQGAEREKTWSQKFKPH
;
A
#
# COMPACT_ATOMS: atom_id res chain seq x y z
N MET A 1 -21.09 22.30 17.65
CA MET A 1 -21.08 20.90 17.19
C MET A 1 -19.62 20.51 16.96
N GLN A 2 -19.15 19.46 17.62
CA GLN A 2 -17.72 19.15 17.78
C GLN A 2 -17.17 18.44 16.53
N ASN A 3 -16.03 18.92 16.01
CA ASN A 3 -15.26 18.27 14.95
C ASN A 3 -14.64 16.95 15.47
N PRO A 4 -14.62 15.85 14.69
CA PRO A 4 -13.92 14.65 15.12
C PRO A 4 -12.42 14.87 15.07
N LEU A 5 -11.79 14.57 16.21
CA LEU A 5 -10.37 14.55 16.47
C LEU A 5 -9.65 13.63 15.47
N TRP A 6 -9.07 14.19 14.41
CA TRP A 6 -7.85 13.59 13.88
C TRP A 6 -6.76 13.93 14.90
N SER A 7 -6.47 12.98 15.79
CA SER A 7 -5.37 13.12 16.74
C SER A 7 -4.08 13.32 15.95
N SER A 8 -3.65 14.57 15.84
CA SER A 8 -2.42 14.98 15.20
C SER A 8 -1.27 14.40 15.99
N SER A 9 -0.79 13.22 15.59
CA SER A 9 0.57 12.81 15.97
C SER A 9 1.52 13.75 15.24
N SER A 10 2.02 14.73 15.99
CA SER A 10 2.78 15.92 15.57
C SER A 10 4.16 15.64 14.97
N GLN A 11 4.31 14.63 14.12
CA GLN A 11 5.54 14.40 13.36
C GLN A 11 5.34 14.46 11.85
N HIS A 12 4.17 14.12 11.30
CA HIS A 12 3.98 14.08 9.83
C HIS A 12 2.55 14.44 9.38
N PRO A 13 2.16 15.74 9.37
CA PRO A 13 0.77 16.16 9.16
C PRO A 13 0.14 15.69 7.84
N ASN A 14 0.94 15.33 6.83
CA ASN A 14 0.47 15.02 5.48
C ASN A 14 0.86 13.62 4.97
N ALA A 15 1.17 12.67 5.86
CA ALA A 15 1.64 11.33 5.47
C ALA A 15 0.73 10.17 5.93
N HIS A 16 -0.35 10.44 6.66
CA HIS A 16 -1.16 9.39 7.25
C HIS A 16 -2.06 8.69 6.21
N PRO A 17 -2.11 7.35 6.19
CA PRO A 17 -3.03 6.62 5.33
C PRO A 17 -4.45 6.63 5.90
N PHE A 18 -5.43 6.48 5.01
CA PHE A 18 -6.75 6.00 5.40
C PHE A 18 -6.68 4.48 5.63
N PHE A 19 -7.42 3.95 6.60
CA PHE A 19 -7.44 2.51 6.87
C PHE A 19 -8.78 1.90 6.47
N GLY A 20 -8.73 0.86 5.63
CA GLY A 20 -9.90 0.13 5.19
C GLY A 20 -9.62 -0.78 4.00
N ILE A 21 -10.68 -1.38 3.47
CA ILE A 21 -10.64 -2.20 2.26
C ILE A 21 -11.39 -1.45 1.16
N VAL A 22 -10.82 -1.43 -0.04
CA VAL A 22 -11.42 -0.83 -1.23
C VAL A 22 -11.66 -1.94 -2.24
N GLU A 23 -12.90 -2.38 -2.35
CA GLU A 23 -13.30 -3.51 -3.21
C GLU A 23 -13.94 -3.02 -4.51
N THR A 24 -14.53 -1.83 -4.49
CA THR A 24 -15.29 -1.30 -5.63
C THR A 24 -14.77 0.04 -6.10
N THR A 25 -14.97 0.34 -7.38
CA THR A 25 -14.64 1.65 -7.96
C THR A 25 -15.36 2.79 -7.24
N VAL A 26 -16.61 2.58 -6.81
CA VAL A 26 -17.37 3.59 -6.06
C VAL A 26 -16.70 3.95 -4.74
N GLN A 27 -16.18 2.95 -4.00
CA GLN A 27 -15.42 3.21 -2.77
C GLN A 27 -14.14 4.00 -3.05
N ALA A 28 -13.40 3.65 -4.11
CA ALA A 28 -12.19 4.37 -4.51
C ALA A 28 -12.50 5.84 -4.85
N LEU A 29 -13.56 6.09 -5.63
CA LEU A 29 -13.98 7.44 -6.01
C LEU A 29 -14.41 8.28 -4.80
N ARG A 30 -15.09 7.69 -3.82
CA ARG A 30 -15.44 8.38 -2.56
C ARG A 30 -14.20 8.82 -1.79
N LEU A 31 -13.17 7.97 -1.72
CA LEU A 31 -11.90 8.31 -1.07
C LEU A 31 -11.19 9.44 -1.81
N VAL A 32 -11.14 9.40 -3.15
CA VAL A 32 -10.57 10.49 -3.97
C VAL A 32 -11.33 11.80 -3.74
N TYR A 33 -12.66 11.77 -3.70
CA TYR A 33 -13.49 12.94 -3.45
C TYR A 33 -13.28 13.51 -2.04
N ALA A 34 -13.29 12.66 -1.01
CA ALA A 34 -13.02 13.05 0.37
C ALA A 34 -11.62 13.66 0.52
N ALA A 35 -10.62 13.09 -0.15
CA ALA A 35 -9.26 13.59 -0.16
C ALA A 35 -9.17 14.97 -0.81
N ARG A 36 -9.86 15.18 -1.93
CA ARG A 36 -9.94 16.49 -2.62
C ARG A 36 -10.59 17.56 -1.74
N LEU A 37 -11.62 17.19 -0.97
CA LEU A 37 -12.27 18.10 -0.01
C LEU A 37 -11.45 18.33 1.27
N GLY A 38 -10.31 17.64 1.45
CA GLY A 38 -9.49 17.74 2.66
C GLY A 38 -10.07 17.01 3.88
N VAL A 39 -11.08 16.17 3.68
CA VAL A 39 -11.69 15.35 4.75
C VAL A 39 -10.74 14.24 5.21
N ILE A 40 -9.98 13.68 4.28
CA ILE A 40 -8.91 12.71 4.59
C ILE A 40 -7.56 13.24 4.08
N PRO A 41 -6.45 12.88 4.75
CA PRO A 41 -5.11 13.30 4.35
C PRO A 41 -4.74 12.79 2.95
N ARG A 42 -3.98 13.63 2.23
CA ARG A 42 -3.34 13.30 0.95
C ARG A 42 -1.84 13.26 1.12
N ILE A 43 -1.20 12.34 0.42
CA ILE A 43 0.25 12.30 0.30
C ILE A 43 0.69 13.39 -0.68
N ILE A 44 1.36 14.41 -0.16
CA ILE A 44 1.88 15.56 -0.93
C ILE A 44 3.38 15.47 -1.23
N ARG A 45 4.05 14.41 -0.79
CA ARG A 45 5.47 14.15 -1.04
C ARG A 45 5.76 12.67 -0.95
N ARG A 46 6.92 12.24 -1.43
CA ARG A 46 7.39 10.86 -1.23
C ARG A 46 7.55 10.56 0.27
N LEU A 47 7.18 9.34 0.64
CA LEU A 47 7.43 8.81 1.98
C LEU A 47 8.92 8.51 2.16
N ASN A 48 9.47 8.85 3.32
CA ASN A 48 10.82 8.45 3.72
C ASN A 48 10.83 6.96 4.16
N ASP A 49 12.02 6.40 4.41
CA ASP A 49 12.17 4.98 4.75
C ASP A 49 11.41 4.56 6.00
N ARG A 50 11.41 5.43 7.02
CA ARG A 50 10.70 5.19 8.28
C ARG A 50 9.18 5.17 8.07
N GLU A 51 8.65 6.18 7.39
CA GLU A 51 7.24 6.27 7.02
C GLU A 51 6.80 5.06 6.19
N ARG A 52 7.61 4.65 5.19
CA ARG A 52 7.33 3.45 4.37
C ARG A 52 7.28 2.19 5.22
N SER A 53 8.22 2.03 6.15
CA SER A 53 8.28 0.87 7.02
C SER A 53 7.11 0.79 7.99
N GLN A 54 6.63 1.94 8.48
CA GLN A 54 5.59 2.02 9.51
C GLN A 54 4.17 2.08 8.93
N MET A 55 3.96 2.81 7.83
CA MET A 55 2.63 3.16 7.34
C MET A 55 2.13 2.20 6.25
N ILE A 56 3.03 1.57 5.49
CA ILE A 56 2.62 0.67 4.39
C ILE A 56 2.33 -0.69 5.00
N VAL A 57 1.11 -0.87 5.49
CA VAL A 57 0.66 -2.12 6.12
C VAL A 57 -0.63 -2.60 5.48
N SER A 58 -1.10 -3.79 5.87
CA SER A 58 -2.41 -4.27 5.41
C SER A 58 -3.50 -3.26 5.78
N GLY A 59 -4.41 -3.00 4.84
CA GLY A 59 -5.50 -2.03 5.01
C GLY A 59 -5.10 -0.55 4.85
N ALA A 60 -3.83 -0.21 4.66
CA ALA A 60 -3.43 1.18 4.44
C ALA A 60 -3.72 1.64 2.99
N VAL A 61 -4.45 2.74 2.86
CA VAL A 61 -4.83 3.36 1.58
C VAL A 61 -4.21 4.76 1.49
N PHE A 62 -3.47 4.98 0.41
CA PHE A 62 -2.78 6.24 0.14
C PHE A 62 -3.39 6.92 -1.08
N VAL A 63 -3.74 8.20 -0.93
CA VAL A 63 -4.25 9.05 -2.02
C VAL A 63 -3.25 10.17 -2.27
N PHE A 64 -2.86 10.38 -3.52
CA PHE A 64 -1.97 11.47 -3.93
C PHE A 64 -2.41 12.08 -5.26
N SER A 65 -2.17 13.38 -5.44
CA SER A 65 -2.22 14.04 -6.74
C SER A 65 -0.84 14.05 -7.37
N ALA A 66 -0.72 13.67 -8.65
CA ALA A 66 0.57 13.67 -9.35
C ALA A 66 1.15 15.09 -9.50
N GLU A 67 0.29 16.10 -9.66
CA GLU A 67 0.68 17.51 -9.80
C GLU A 67 1.17 18.09 -8.46
N GLU A 68 0.39 17.89 -7.39
CA GLU A 68 0.70 18.42 -6.06
C GLU A 68 1.91 17.73 -5.43
N SER A 69 2.02 16.41 -5.59
CA SER A 69 3.07 15.62 -4.92
C SER A 69 4.32 15.37 -5.75
N GLY A 70 4.25 15.60 -7.07
CA GLY A 70 5.28 15.16 -8.03
C GLY A 70 5.40 13.63 -8.17
N ILE A 71 4.55 12.84 -7.51
CA ILE A 71 4.60 11.38 -7.56
C ILE A 71 3.88 10.89 -8.82
N ARG A 72 4.64 10.49 -9.86
CA ARG A 72 4.08 9.86 -11.08
C ARG A 72 3.96 8.34 -10.97
N ARG A 73 4.75 7.74 -10.09
CA ARG A 73 4.78 6.29 -9.84
C ARG A 73 4.98 6.07 -8.34
N TRP A 74 4.05 5.31 -7.75
CA TRP A 74 4.19 4.82 -6.38
C TRP A 74 5.41 3.88 -6.27
N THR A 75 6.25 4.10 -5.26
CA THR A 75 7.45 3.31 -4.98
C THR A 75 7.59 3.09 -3.48
N ASP A 76 7.30 1.89 -3.02
CA ASP A 76 7.31 1.53 -1.60
C ASP A 76 8.50 0.66 -1.18
N GLY A 77 9.40 0.32 -2.12
CA GLY A 77 10.56 -0.54 -1.87
C GLY A 77 10.20 -2.02 -1.65
N ARG A 78 8.96 -2.44 -1.96
CA ARG A 78 8.50 -3.82 -1.80
C ARG A 78 8.72 -4.63 -3.07
N LEU A 79 8.94 -5.93 -2.88
CA LEU A 79 8.99 -6.88 -3.98
C LEU A 79 7.57 -7.33 -4.32
N PHE A 80 7.11 -6.96 -5.51
CA PHE A 80 5.84 -7.41 -6.06
C PHE A 80 6.06 -8.51 -7.09
N LEU A 81 5.10 -9.42 -7.16
CA LEU A 81 4.92 -10.36 -8.26
C LEU A 81 4.27 -9.63 -9.46
N SER A 82 4.03 -10.38 -10.53
CA SER A 82 3.35 -9.86 -11.72
C SER A 82 1.97 -9.31 -11.35
N SER A 83 1.62 -8.15 -11.92
CA SER A 83 0.32 -7.54 -11.70
C SER A 83 -0.79 -8.21 -12.52
N ARG A 84 -2.02 -8.08 -12.06
CA ARG A 84 -3.25 -8.49 -12.73
C ARG A 84 -4.21 -7.31 -12.80
N ILE A 85 -5.03 -7.26 -13.84
CA ILE A 85 -6.12 -6.28 -13.96
C ILE A 85 -7.36 -6.92 -13.34
N ASP A 86 -8.00 -6.20 -12.43
CA ASP A 86 -9.26 -6.58 -11.80
C ASP A 86 -10.21 -5.37 -11.84
N GLY A 87 -11.13 -5.38 -12.82
CA GLY A 87 -11.95 -4.20 -13.14
C GLY A 87 -11.09 -2.96 -13.39
N ASN A 88 -11.34 -1.90 -12.61
CA ASN A 88 -10.60 -0.63 -12.68
C ASN A 88 -9.33 -0.61 -11.81
N PHE A 89 -8.93 -1.75 -11.26
CA PHE A 89 -7.79 -1.86 -10.36
C PHE A 89 -6.64 -2.65 -10.97
N LEU A 90 -5.43 -2.20 -10.65
CA LEU A 90 -4.22 -3.00 -10.81
C LEU A 90 -3.92 -3.69 -9.48
N VAL A 91 -3.90 -5.02 -9.47
CA VAL A 91 -3.64 -5.82 -8.28
C VAL A 91 -2.29 -6.51 -8.42
N SER A 92 -1.45 -6.40 -7.39
CA SER A 92 -0.15 -7.05 -7.33
C SER A 92 0.00 -7.78 -6.01
N GLU A 93 0.49 -9.02 -6.06
CA GLU A 93 0.84 -9.78 -4.86
C GLU A 93 2.23 -9.39 -4.38
N ARG A 94 2.42 -9.26 -3.07
CA ARG A 94 3.72 -8.96 -2.47
C ARG A 94 4.43 -10.24 -2.06
N ARG A 95 5.72 -10.33 -2.32
CA ARG A 95 6.58 -11.36 -1.74
C ARG A 95 7.16 -10.89 -0.40
N VAL A 96 6.90 -11.62 0.68
CA VAL A 96 7.57 -11.42 1.97
C VAL A 96 8.99 -11.95 1.85
N ARG A 97 9.99 -11.10 2.08
CA ARG A 97 11.39 -11.55 2.19
C ARG A 97 11.51 -12.34 3.48
N ARG A 98 11.74 -13.66 3.39
CA ARG A 98 12.13 -14.44 4.56
C ARG A 98 13.50 -13.96 5.02
N PRO A 99 13.67 -13.48 6.27
CA PRO A 99 14.99 -13.25 6.81
C PRO A 99 15.71 -14.61 6.86
N GLY A 100 16.83 -14.77 6.15
CA GLY A 100 17.74 -15.89 6.42
C GLY A 100 18.33 -16.68 5.26
N VAL A 101 17.86 -16.58 4.01
CA VAL A 101 18.55 -17.29 2.91
C VAL A 101 19.57 -16.37 2.25
N ARG A 102 20.79 -16.38 2.77
CA ARG A 102 21.97 -15.87 2.05
C ARG A 102 22.07 -16.63 0.73
N ARG A 103 22.09 -15.92 -0.40
CA ARG A 103 22.45 -16.50 -1.70
C ARG A 103 23.89 -17.00 -1.60
N GLY A 104 24.09 -18.31 -1.41
CA GLY A 104 25.45 -18.86 -1.36
C GLY A 104 25.65 -20.27 -0.80
N THR A 105 24.64 -21.12 -0.63
CA THR A 105 24.89 -22.52 -0.29
C THR A 105 23.97 -23.42 -1.11
N LEU A 106 24.57 -24.14 -2.05
CA LEU A 106 23.96 -25.25 -2.78
C LEU A 106 23.60 -26.33 -1.75
N ILE A 107 22.31 -26.65 -1.61
CA ILE A 107 21.86 -27.85 -0.89
C ILE A 107 21.24 -28.76 -1.96
N PRO A 108 21.69 -30.03 -2.11
CA PRO A 108 21.14 -30.94 -3.09
C PRO A 108 19.74 -31.42 -2.69
N ALA A 109 18.96 -31.76 -3.71
CA ALA A 109 17.56 -32.15 -3.62
C ALA A 109 17.33 -33.48 -2.89
N SER A 110 16.47 -33.45 -1.86
CA SER A 110 15.60 -34.57 -1.48
C SER A 110 14.39 -34.07 -0.65
N GLN A 111 13.21 -34.51 -1.09
CA GLN A 111 11.82 -34.20 -0.66
C GLN A 111 11.48 -34.69 0.79
N PRO A 112 10.27 -34.46 1.40
CA PRO A 112 8.94 -34.27 0.79
C PRO A 112 7.95 -33.26 1.44
N SER A 113 6.81 -33.16 0.75
CA SER A 113 5.50 -32.61 1.07
C SER A 113 5.20 -32.30 2.55
N GLY A 114 4.98 -31.02 2.84
CA GLY A 114 4.38 -30.55 4.08
C GLY A 114 3.54 -29.32 3.80
N VAL A 115 2.22 -29.46 3.94
CA VAL A 115 1.22 -28.39 3.84
C VAL A 115 1.58 -27.31 4.85
N GLN A 116 2.06 -26.15 4.39
CA GLN A 116 2.23 -24.99 5.25
C GLN A 116 1.61 -23.79 4.56
N GLY A 117 0.49 -23.35 5.13
CA GLY A 117 -0.27 -22.19 4.70
C GLY A 117 0.66 -21.01 4.53
N ALA A 118 0.89 -20.61 3.28
CA ALA A 118 1.36 -19.27 2.99
C ALA A 118 0.25 -18.36 3.47
N GLU A 119 0.42 -17.77 4.66
CA GLU A 119 -0.38 -16.65 5.10
C GLU A 119 -0.24 -15.58 4.01
N ARG A 120 -1.28 -15.49 3.17
CA ARG A 120 -1.36 -14.54 2.07
C ARG A 120 -1.68 -13.21 2.71
N GLU A 121 -0.69 -12.55 3.28
CA GLU A 121 -0.80 -11.13 3.60
C GLU A 121 -0.97 -10.37 2.28
N LYS A 122 -2.23 -10.14 1.90
CA LYS A 122 -2.63 -9.36 0.74
C LYS A 122 -2.42 -7.88 1.09
N THR A 123 -1.19 -7.40 0.99
CA THR A 123 -0.93 -5.96 1.08
C THR A 123 -1.13 -5.34 -0.31
N TRP A 124 -2.24 -4.61 -0.44
CA TRP A 124 -2.72 -4.00 -1.68
C TRP A 124 -1.94 -2.73 -2.03
N SER A 125 -1.58 -2.56 -3.30
CA SER A 125 -1.22 -1.25 -3.85
C SER A 125 -2.18 -0.95 -4.98
N GLN A 126 -3.21 -0.15 -4.70
CA GLN A 126 -4.21 0.22 -5.69
C GLN A 126 -3.72 1.38 -6.55
N LYS A 127 -3.81 1.21 -7.87
CA LYS A 127 -3.65 2.29 -8.84
C LYS A 127 -4.98 2.51 -9.54
N PHE A 128 -5.52 3.71 -9.40
CA PHE A 128 -6.63 4.18 -10.22
C PHE A 128 -6.05 4.91 -11.43
N LYS A 129 -6.45 4.51 -12.64
CA LYS A 129 -6.21 5.27 -13.86
C LYS A 129 -7.56 5.81 -14.33
N PRO A 130 -7.86 7.11 -14.19
CA PRO A 130 -9.01 7.68 -14.87
C PRO A 130 -8.75 7.67 -16.39
N HIS A 131 -9.79 7.38 -17.17
CA HIS A 131 -9.81 7.55 -18.63
C HIS A 131 -9.91 9.03 -19.00
#